data_AF-W1J9Y2-F1
#
_entry.id   AF-W1J9Y2-F1
#
_cell.length_a   1.000
_cell.length_b   1.000
_cell.length_c   1.000
_cell.angle_alpha   90.00
_cell.angle_beta   90.00
_cell.angle_gamma   90.00
#
_symmetry.space_group_name_H-M   'P 1'
#
loop_
_entity.id
_entity.type
_entity.pdbx_description
1 polymer ?
#
loop_
_entity_poly.entity_id
_entity_poly.type
_entity_poly.pdbx_seq_one_letter_code
_entity_poly.pdbx_strand_id
1 'polypeptide(L)'
;MLKGQFLRLDGNKAVGIDRMTKSAYGEHLDGNLHNLILRIRRGTYRPKAARITQIPKEDGSKRPLAISCIEDKLVQLAVSDILSRIYEPLFLPCSYGFRPGLNCHAALKALRVRVLR
;
A
#
# COMPACT_ATOMS: atom_id res chain seq x y z
N MET A 1 4.44 -14.17 -6.45
CA MET A 1 3.64 -12.98 -6.07
C MET A 1 4.33 -12.12 -5.01
N LEU A 2 4.51 -12.58 -3.76
CA LEU A 2 5.12 -11.76 -2.68
C LEU A 2 6.55 -11.29 -2.97
N LYS A 3 7.39 -12.13 -3.59
CA LYS A 3 8.75 -11.73 -4.02
C LYS A 3 8.71 -10.52 -4.97
N GLY A 4 7.76 -10.49 -5.90
CA GLY A 4 7.53 -9.33 -6.78
C GLY A 4 7.11 -8.08 -6.01
N GLN A 5 6.24 -8.22 -5.01
CA GLN A 5 5.87 -7.09 -4.14
C GLN A 5 7.05 -6.56 -3.34
N PHE A 6 7.91 -7.45 -2.84
CA PHE A 6 9.12 -7.07 -2.13
C PHE A 6 10.06 -6.24 -3.01
N LEU A 7 10.27 -6.67 -4.26
CA LEU A 7 11.11 -5.92 -5.20
C LEU A 7 10.56 -4.52 -5.48
N ARG A 8 9.24 -4.38 -5.61
CA ARG A 8 8.55 -3.09 -5.85
C ARG A 8 8.57 -2.13 -4.65
N LEU A 9 8.76 -2.61 -3.42
CA LEU A 9 8.77 -1.75 -2.24
C LEU A 9 9.93 -0.76 -2.28
N ASP A 10 9.67 0.50 -1.98
CA ASP A 10 10.72 1.50 -1.78
C ASP A 10 11.44 1.24 -0.43
N GLY A 11 12.76 1.03 -0.49
CA GLY A 11 13.60 0.70 0.66
C GLY A 11 13.79 1.86 1.64
N ASN A 12 13.53 3.10 1.22
CA ASN A 12 13.66 4.30 2.03
C ASN A 12 12.40 4.62 2.84
N LYS A 13 11.33 3.82 2.69
CA LYS A 13 10.10 4.03 3.45
C LYS A 13 10.30 3.72 4.93
N ALA A 14 9.62 4.48 5.77
CA ALA A 14 9.62 4.29 7.21
C ALA A 14 9.21 2.85 7.60
N VAL A 15 9.87 2.34 8.64
CA VAL A 15 9.65 1.00 9.19
C VAL A 15 8.48 0.96 10.18
N GLY A 16 7.84 -0.20 10.27
CA GLY A 16 6.74 -0.47 11.19
C GLY A 16 7.17 -0.52 12.65
N ILE A 17 6.29 -1.05 13.50
CA ILE A 17 6.53 -1.11 14.96
C ILE A 17 7.66 -2.09 15.32
N ASP A 18 7.87 -3.12 14.50
CA ASP A 18 8.92 -4.12 14.67
C ASP A 18 10.31 -3.67 14.20
N ARG A 19 10.42 -2.44 13.66
CA ARG A 19 11.65 -1.84 13.17
C ARG A 19 12.36 -2.62 12.05
N MET A 20 11.70 -3.61 11.44
CA MET A 20 12.29 -4.42 10.38
C MET A 20 12.47 -3.58 9.10
N THR A 21 13.70 -3.44 8.63
CA THR A 21 14.03 -2.73 7.38
C THR A 21 13.86 -3.64 6.17
N LYS A 22 13.74 -3.06 4.97
CA LYS A 22 13.72 -3.83 3.72
C LYS A 22 15.02 -4.63 3.53
N SER A 23 16.16 -4.02 3.85
CA SER A 23 17.47 -4.67 3.73
C SER A 23 17.57 -5.88 4.64
N ALA A 24 17.29 -5.71 5.94
CA ALA A 24 17.38 -6.79 6.93
C ALA A 24 16.42 -7.94 6.61
N TYR A 25 15.17 -7.65 6.23
CA TYR A 25 14.23 -8.70 5.80
C TYR A 25 14.71 -9.43 4.53
N GLY A 26 15.44 -8.72 3.66
CA GLY A 26 15.97 -9.24 2.41
C GLY A 26 17.15 -10.20 2.56
N GLU A 27 17.89 -10.15 3.67
CA GLU A 27 19.04 -11.03 3.94
C GLU A 27 18.65 -12.51 3.90
N HIS A 28 17.44 -12.84 4.34
CA HIS A 28 16.89 -14.20 4.29
C HIS A 28 15.55 -14.24 3.55
N LEU A 29 15.47 -13.52 2.41
CA LEU A 29 14.23 -13.24 1.70
C LEU A 29 13.38 -14.49 1.43
N ASP A 30 13.95 -15.52 0.82
CA ASP A 30 13.17 -16.67 0.37
C ASP A 30 12.61 -17.48 1.57
N GLY A 31 13.39 -17.63 2.65
CA GLY A 31 12.92 -18.27 3.88
C GLY A 31 11.83 -17.46 4.60
N ASN A 32 12.01 -16.15 4.68
CA ASN A 32 11.02 -15.23 5.27
C ASN A 32 9.69 -15.27 4.51
N LEU A 33 9.75 -15.20 3.18
CA LEU A 33 8.56 -15.28 2.32
C LEU A 33 7.88 -16.65 2.41
N HIS A 34 8.65 -17.73 2.47
CA HIS A 34 8.11 -19.07 2.65
C HIS A 34 7.33 -19.20 3.97
N ASN A 35 7.92 -18.73 5.08
CA ASN A 35 7.27 -18.73 6.38
C ASN A 35 5.98 -17.89 6.39
N LEU A 36 6.02 -16.69 5.81
CA LEU A 36 4.86 -15.81 5.69
C LEU A 36 3.72 -16.49 4.92
N ILE A 37 4.03 -17.13 3.78
CA ILE A 37 3.03 -17.86 2.98
C ILE A 37 2.42 -19.02 3.79
N LEU A 38 3.23 -19.78 4.54
CA LEU A 38 2.72 -20.85 5.39
C LEU A 38 1.76 -20.32 6.46
N ARG A 39 2.09 -19.22 7.12
CA ARG A 39 1.21 -18.59 8.13
C ARG A 39 -0.09 -18.09 7.50
N ILE A 40 -0.05 -17.49 6.31
CA ILE A 40 -1.26 -17.05 5.60
C ILE A 40 -2.15 -18.25 5.23
N ARG A 41 -1.57 -19.29 4.62
CA ARG A 41 -2.32 -20.49 4.19
C ARG A 41 -2.97 -21.25 5.35
N ARG A 42 -2.32 -21.25 6.52
CA ARG A 42 -2.84 -21.88 7.74
C ARG A 42 -3.83 -20.99 8.49
N GLY A 43 -4.10 -19.77 8.04
CA GLY A 43 -4.95 -18.81 8.74
C GLY A 43 -4.35 -18.29 10.06
N THR A 44 -3.05 -18.49 10.29
CA THR A 44 -2.35 -18.10 11.52
C THR A 44 -1.58 -16.79 11.38
N TYR A 45 -1.54 -16.20 10.19
CA TYR A 45 -1.00 -14.87 9.99
C TYR A 45 -1.87 -13.83 10.72
N ARG A 46 -1.23 -13.08 11.62
CA ARG A 46 -1.81 -11.95 12.34
C ARG A 46 -1.00 -10.70 11.98
N PRO A 47 -1.61 -9.68 11.33
CA PRO A 47 -0.94 -8.42 11.08
C PRO A 47 -0.48 -7.78 12.38
N LYS A 48 0.66 -7.09 12.34
CA LYS A 48 1.13 -6.32 13.51
C LYS A 48 0.39 -4.99 13.57
N ALA A 49 0.34 -4.41 14.78
CA ALA A 49 -0.17 -3.06 14.94
C ALA A 49 0.67 -2.08 14.10
N ALA A 50 0.00 -1.14 13.43
CA ALA A 50 0.69 -0.09 12.70
C ALA A 50 1.36 0.86 13.69
N ARG A 51 2.58 1.31 13.35
CA ARG A 51 3.25 2.36 14.12
C ARG A 51 2.67 3.72 13.73
N ILE A 52 2.09 4.43 14.70
CA ILE A 52 1.54 5.77 14.46
C ILE A 52 2.64 6.82 14.65
N THR A 53 2.77 7.73 13.69
CA THR A 53 3.61 8.93 13.81
C THR A 53 2.79 10.15 13.43
N GLN A 54 3.00 11.28 14.11
CA GLN A 54 2.32 12.53 13.77
C GLN A 54 3.18 13.33 12.81
N ILE A 55 2.60 13.74 11.67
CA ILE A 55 3.26 14.63 10.71
C ILE A 55 2.52 15.97 10.66
N PRO A 56 3.25 17.09 10.57
CA PRO A 56 2.64 18.41 10.49
C PRO A 56 1.87 18.57 9.18
N LYS A 57 0.80 19.35 9.24
CA LYS A 57 0.13 19.94 8.07
C LYS A 57 0.63 21.37 7.88
N GLU A 58 0.29 21.95 6.73
CA GLU A 58 0.59 23.35 6.41
C GLU A 58 -0.11 24.33 7.36
N ASP A 59 -1.30 23.98 7.86
CA ASP A 59 -2.08 24.78 8.81
C ASP A 59 -1.58 24.72 10.26
N GLY A 60 -0.45 24.04 10.53
CA GLY A 60 0.11 23.85 11.86
C GLY A 60 -0.51 22.72 12.68
N SER A 61 -1.65 22.15 12.26
CA SER A 61 -2.22 20.95 12.89
C SER A 61 -1.40 19.71 12.53
N LYS A 62 -1.66 18.59 13.22
CA LYS A 62 -0.98 17.30 12.96
C LYS A 62 -1.94 16.29 12.36
N ARG A 63 -1.45 15.41 11.49
CA ARG A 63 -2.17 14.21 11.03
C ARG A 63 -1.43 12.94 11.46
N PRO A 64 -2.14 11.91 11.94
CA PRO A 64 -1.53 10.61 12.18
C PRO A 64 -1.22 9.92 10.86
N LEU A 65 -0.02 9.35 10.77
CA LEU A 65 0.39 8.45 9.70
C LEU A 65 0.61 7.05 10.30
N ALA A 66 -0.13 6.07 9.78
CA ALA A 66 0.01 4.68 10.15
C ALA A 66 1.06 3.99 9.27
N ILE A 67 2.08 3.40 9.90
CA ILE A 67 3.19 2.75 9.22
C ILE A 67 3.16 1.25 9.52
N SER A 68 2.78 0.45 8.53
CA SER A 68 2.73 -1.02 8.60
C SER A 68 4.12 -1.66 8.65
N CYS A 69 4.22 -2.88 9.20
CA CYS A 69 5.46 -3.67 9.13
C CYS A 69 5.68 -4.22 7.72
N ILE A 70 6.88 -4.71 7.42
CA ILE A 70 7.22 -5.09 6.03
C ILE A 70 6.34 -6.21 5.50
N GLU A 71 6.08 -7.25 6.31
CA GLU A 71 5.19 -8.34 5.92
C GLU A 71 3.76 -7.87 5.67
N ASP A 72 3.27 -6.95 6.52
CA ASP A 72 1.94 -6.36 6.37
C ASP A 72 1.86 -5.56 5.07
N LYS A 73 2.90 -4.80 4.70
CA LYS A 73 2.98 -4.11 3.40
C LYS A 73 2.94 -5.10 2.24
N LEU A 74 3.66 -6.21 2.32
CA LEU A 74 3.66 -7.24 1.27
C LEU A 74 2.29 -7.87 1.08
N VAL A 75 1.62 -8.22 2.19
CA VAL A 75 0.27 -8.81 2.16
C VAL A 75 -0.75 -7.79 1.66
N GLN A 76 -0.70 -6.55 2.14
CA GLN A 76 -1.59 -5.47 1.68
C GLN A 76 -1.44 -5.20 0.17
N LEU A 77 -0.20 -5.12 -0.34
CA LEU A 77 0.06 -4.97 -1.77
C LEU A 77 -0.46 -6.16 -2.57
N ALA A 78 -0.26 -7.38 -2.08
CA ALA A 78 -0.75 -8.58 -2.74
C ALA A 78 -2.28 -8.60 -2.83
N VAL A 79 -2.96 -8.30 -1.71
CA VAL A 79 -4.42 -8.19 -1.67
C VAL A 79 -4.90 -7.06 -2.59
N SER A 80 -4.26 -5.89 -2.54
CA SER A 80 -4.63 -4.77 -3.41
C SER A 80 -4.49 -5.11 -4.89
N ASP A 81 -3.41 -5.77 -5.32
CA ASP A 81 -3.22 -6.14 -6.72
C ASP A 81 -4.33 -7.11 -7.21
N ILE A 82 -4.77 -8.03 -6.36
CA ILE A 82 -5.89 -8.95 -6.68
C ILE A 82 -7.21 -8.16 -6.76
N LEU A 83 -7.51 -7.37 -5.74
CA LEU A 83 -8.77 -6.63 -5.66
C LEU A 83 -8.88 -5.57 -6.75
N SER A 84 -7.79 -4.88 -7.10
CA SER A 84 -7.78 -3.90 -8.19
C SER A 84 -8.16 -4.52 -9.53
N ARG A 85 -7.73 -5.75 -9.82
CA ARG A 85 -8.12 -6.45 -11.07
C ARG A 85 -9.62 -6.75 -11.13
N ILE A 86 -10.26 -6.94 -9.98
CA ILE A 86 -11.70 -7.22 -9.88
C ILE A 86 -12.50 -5.92 -9.93
N TYR A 87 -12.09 -4.92 -9.16
CA TYR A 87 -12.88 -3.71 -8.96
C TYR A 87 -12.62 -2.60 -9.98
N GLU A 88 -11.46 -2.56 -10.63
CA GLU A 88 -11.21 -1.52 -11.64
C GLU A 88 -12.26 -1.42 -12.75
N PRO A 89 -12.70 -2.51 -13.39
CA PRO A 89 -13.75 -2.41 -14.41
C PRO A 89 -15.12 -2.01 -13.86
N LEU A 90 -15.31 -2.03 -12.53
CA LEU A 90 -16.58 -1.72 -11.87
C LEU A 90 -16.66 -0.27 -11.37
N PHE A 91 -15.52 0.42 -11.27
CA PHE A 91 -15.52 1.81 -10.80
C PHE A 91 -16.23 2.74 -11.79
N LEU A 92 -16.98 3.70 -11.25
CA LEU A 92 -17.63 4.73 -12.04
C LEU A 92 -16.62 5.51 -12.90
N PRO A 93 -17.00 5.94 -14.12
CA PRO A 93 -16.11 6.74 -14.98
C PRO A 93 -15.65 8.06 -14.35
N CYS A 94 -16.38 8.57 -13.35
CA CYS A 94 -16.04 9.79 -12.61
C CYS A 94 -15.20 9.54 -11.34
N SER A 95 -14.75 8.30 -11.10
CA SER A 95 -13.82 7.98 -10.01
C SER A 95 -12.38 8.06 -10.49
N TYR A 96 -11.53 8.86 -9.85
CA TYR A 96 -10.14 9.12 -10.28
C TYR A 96 -9.08 8.83 -9.23
N GLY A 97 -9.46 8.77 -7.94
CA GLY A 97 -8.52 8.65 -6.84
C GLY A 97 -7.93 7.25 -6.74
N PHE A 98 -6.60 7.16 -6.62
CA PHE A 98 -5.86 5.91 -6.37
C PHE A 98 -6.06 4.79 -7.43
N ARG A 99 -6.45 5.16 -8.65
CA ARG A 99 -6.68 4.22 -9.76
C ARG A 99 -5.51 4.22 -10.75
N PRO A 100 -5.12 3.07 -11.33
CA PRO A 100 -4.05 3.01 -12.33
C PRO A 100 -4.35 3.90 -13.54
N GLY A 101 -3.36 4.70 -13.96
CA GLY A 101 -3.49 5.59 -15.12
C GLY A 101 -4.37 6.83 -14.94
N LEU A 102 -4.98 7.02 -13.76
CA LEU A 102 -5.77 8.19 -13.41
C LEU A 102 -5.09 9.04 -12.33
N ASN A 103 -5.40 10.33 -12.32
CA ASN A 103 -4.82 11.29 -11.38
C ASN A 103 -5.75 12.50 -11.18
N CYS A 104 -5.35 13.41 -10.28
CA CYS A 104 -6.12 14.62 -9.96
C CYS A 104 -6.35 15.52 -11.19
N HIS A 105 -5.39 15.61 -12.11
CA HIS A 105 -5.54 16.43 -13.32
C HIS A 105 -6.56 15.85 -14.30
N ALA A 106 -6.67 14.51 -14.39
CA ALA A 106 -7.72 13.86 -15.18
C ALA A 106 -9.11 14.25 -14.66
N ALA A 107 -9.29 14.29 -13.34
CA ALA A 107 -10.53 14.75 -12.71
C ALA A 107 -10.84 16.21 -13.06
N LEU A 108 -9.86 17.11 -12.94
CA LEU A 108 -10.03 18.53 -13.29
C LEU A 108 -10.37 18.74 -14.77
N LYS A 109 -9.75 17.99 -15.68
CA LYS A 109 -10.05 18.05 -17.11
C LYS A 109 -11.49 17.62 -17.39
N ALA A 110 -11.94 16.53 -16.78
CA ALA A 110 -13.31 16.06 -16.92
C ALA A 110 -14.34 17.06 -16.36
N LEU A 111 -14.04 17.69 -15.23
CA LEU A 111 -14.86 18.74 -14.64
C LEU A 111 -14.96 19.95 -15.58
N ARG A 112 -13.83 20.43 -16.09
CA ARG A 112 -13.77 21.58 -17.00
C ARG A 112 -14.66 21.39 -18.23
N VAL A 113 -14.62 20.20 -18.84
CA VAL A 113 -15.45 19.87 -20.01
C VAL A 113 -16.95 19.84 -19.68
N ARG A 114 -17.33 19.45 -18.46
CA ARG A 114 -18.73 19.38 -18.03
C ARG A 114 -19.32 20.72 -17.63
N VAL A 115 -18.53 21.61 -17.03
CA VAL A 115 -18.99 22.89 -16.49
C VAL A 115 -18.93 24.02 -17.52
N LEU A 116 -18.02 23.98 -18.49
CA LEU A 116 -17.88 25.00 -19.54
C LEU A 116 -18.67 24.67 -20.82
N ARG A 117 -19.70 23.83 -20.70
CA ARG A 117 -20.76 23.69 -21.70
C ARG A 117 -21.93 24.57 -21.29
#